data_AF-A0A366JDK1-F1
#
_entry.id   AF-A0A366JDK1-F1
#
_cell.length_a   1.000
_cell.length_b   1.000
_cell.length_c   1.000
_cell.angle_alpha   90.00
_cell.angle_beta   90.00
_cell.angle_gamma   90.00
#
_symmetry.space_group_name_H-M   'P 1'
#
loop_
_entity.id
_entity.type
_entity.pdbx_description
1 polymer ?
#
loop_
_entity_poly.entity_id
_entity_poly.type
_entity_poly.pdbx_seq_one_letter_code
_entity_poly.pdbx_strand_id
1 'polypeptide(L)'
;MHFVGPETMVENTLGLNIQVESLPDVMVANSWVVSTGLSGNRIDLETPAMEAAIGWLGRKASCIGRYISIFAGTLLFVKAGLLAGRACTTHHMHLDELQEIEPTAKVLANRLFAVDGDFYSSAGVTAGIDLVLYLIQQECGANCASQEALHMVLFSRRGPNDPSQSPWLENRNHFHQSVHRVQDAIQVDPARNWSLESLAAVAQCSPRHLVRLFKESAGVTTREYIHKLRLALAM
;
A
#
# COMPACT_ATOMS: atom_id res chain seq x y z
N MET A 1 4.81 5.74 22.65
CA MET A 1 4.49 4.78 21.56
C MET A 1 4.85 3.40 22.10
N HIS A 2 3.92 2.45 22.02
CA HIS A 2 4.11 1.07 22.50
C HIS A 2 3.96 0.12 21.32
N PHE A 3 4.82 -0.88 21.23
CA PHE A 3 4.65 -2.00 20.31
C PHE A 3 4.05 -3.14 21.11
N VAL A 4 2.83 -3.55 20.76
CA VAL A 4 2.06 -4.54 21.52
C VAL A 4 1.59 -5.67 20.61
N GLY A 5 1.52 -6.88 21.15
CA GLY A 5 1.08 -8.06 20.43
C GLY A 5 0.41 -9.10 21.31
N PRO A 6 -0.38 -10.02 20.72
CA PRO A 6 -0.95 -11.16 21.42
C PRO A 6 0.15 -12.11 21.94
N GLU A 7 1.32 -12.07 21.32
CA GLU A 7 2.54 -12.76 21.69
C GLU A 7 3.64 -11.71 21.92
N THR A 8 4.58 -11.98 22.83
CA THR A 8 5.67 -11.04 23.17
C THR A 8 6.90 -11.17 22.28
N MET A 9 6.92 -12.19 21.42
CA MET A 9 7.93 -12.40 20.40
C MET A 9 7.21 -12.66 19.08
N VAL A 10 7.46 -11.82 18.08
CA VAL A 10 6.82 -11.92 16.76
C VAL A 10 7.91 -12.01 15.70
N GLU A 11 7.80 -13.00 14.81
CA GLU A 11 8.70 -13.14 13.67
C GLU A 11 8.14 -12.34 12.49
N ASN A 12 8.98 -11.51 11.85
CA ASN A 12 8.59 -10.81 10.63
C ASN A 12 8.84 -11.68 9.36
N THR A 13 8.43 -11.18 8.20
CA THR A 13 8.60 -11.91 6.92
C THR A 13 10.05 -12.14 6.49
N LEU A 14 11.01 -11.51 7.15
CA LEU A 14 12.45 -11.69 6.92
C LEU A 14 13.07 -12.70 7.90
N GLY A 15 12.27 -13.33 8.76
CA GLY A 15 12.72 -14.28 9.78
C GLY A 15 13.39 -13.61 10.98
N LEU A 16 13.16 -12.31 11.18
CA LEU A 16 13.68 -11.58 12.34
C LEU A 16 12.64 -11.56 13.45
N ASN A 17 13.10 -11.95 14.63
CA ASN A 17 12.30 -11.88 15.86
C ASN A 17 12.30 -10.46 16.43
N ILE A 18 11.10 -9.95 16.68
CA ILE A 18 10.84 -8.63 17.25
C ILE A 18 10.18 -8.84 18.61
N GLN A 19 10.76 -8.27 19.64
CA GLN A 19 10.18 -8.27 20.98
C GLN A 19 9.13 -7.15 21.08
N VAL A 20 7.96 -7.48 21.59
CA VAL A 20 6.85 -6.54 21.82
C VAL A 20 6.26 -6.74 23.21
N GLU A 21 5.57 -5.73 23.72
CA GLU A 21 4.79 -5.82 24.94
C GLU A 21 3.52 -6.66 24.71
N SER A 22 2.94 -7.24 25.75
CA SER A 22 1.63 -7.88 25.63
C SER A 22 0.53 -6.84 25.39
N LEU A 23 -0.55 -7.24 24.71
CA LEU A 23 -1.75 -6.43 24.58
C LEU A 23 -2.23 -5.92 25.95
N PRO A 24 -2.34 -4.59 26.17
CA PRO A 24 -2.57 -4.05 27.50
C PRO A 24 -4.03 -4.22 27.94
N ASP A 25 -4.23 -4.56 29.21
CA ASP A 25 -5.55 -4.64 29.83
C ASP A 25 -6.18 -3.27 30.11
N VAL A 26 -5.36 -2.22 30.24
CA VAL A 26 -5.81 -0.85 30.47
C VAL A 26 -5.27 0.04 29.36
N MET A 27 -6.14 0.85 28.78
CA MET A 27 -5.78 1.84 27.78
C MET A 27 -6.21 3.23 28.23
N VAL A 28 -5.34 4.21 27.98
CA VAL A 28 -5.71 5.63 28.12
C VAL A 28 -6.80 5.94 27.09
N ALA A 29 -7.82 6.70 27.49
CA ALA A 29 -8.86 7.13 26.57
C ALA A 29 -8.27 7.95 25.41
N ASN A 30 -8.89 7.86 24.24
CA ASN A 30 -8.45 8.56 23.02
C ASN A 30 -7.06 8.09 22.51
N SER A 31 -6.69 6.84 22.78
CA SER A 31 -5.45 6.24 22.27
C SER A 31 -5.54 6.02 20.76
N TRP A 32 -4.41 6.14 20.05
CA TRP A 32 -4.33 5.79 18.64
C TRP A 32 -3.84 4.34 18.52
N VAL A 33 -4.52 3.53 17.72
CA VAL A 33 -4.13 2.15 17.48
C VAL A 33 -3.72 2.00 16.03
N VAL A 34 -2.48 1.53 15.84
CA VAL A 34 -1.91 1.27 14.52
C VAL A 34 -1.85 -0.24 14.31
N SER A 35 -2.59 -0.75 13.33
CA SER A 35 -2.41 -2.11 12.82
C SER A 35 -1.40 -2.10 11.68
N THR A 36 -0.31 -2.85 11.85
CA THR A 36 0.75 -2.99 10.86
C THR A 36 0.37 -3.97 9.75
N GLY A 37 1.15 -3.99 8.68
CA GLY A 37 0.90 -4.88 7.54
C GLY A 37 0.95 -6.36 7.92
N LEU A 38 0.00 -7.12 7.38
CA LEU A 38 -0.02 -8.58 7.40
C LEU A 38 0.49 -9.12 6.06
N SER A 39 0.93 -10.39 6.05
CA SER A 39 1.57 -11.00 4.87
C SER A 39 0.91 -12.33 4.53
N GLY A 40 0.78 -12.59 3.23
CA GLY A 40 0.15 -13.80 2.68
C GLY A 40 -0.57 -13.49 1.38
N ASN A 41 -0.87 -14.51 0.58
CA ASN A 41 -1.74 -14.35 -0.59
C ASN A 41 -3.20 -14.16 -0.18
N ARG A 42 -3.58 -14.79 0.93
CA ARG A 42 -4.81 -14.57 1.69
C ARG A 42 -4.39 -14.47 3.15
N ILE A 43 -5.00 -13.57 3.91
CA ILE A 43 -4.60 -13.32 5.30
C ILE A 43 -5.33 -14.32 6.20
N ASP A 44 -4.56 -15.13 6.92
CA ASP A 44 -5.11 -16.04 7.92
C ASP A 44 -5.42 -15.27 9.22
N LEU A 45 -6.70 -14.98 9.42
CA LEU A 45 -7.23 -14.28 10.59
C LEU A 45 -7.76 -15.24 11.66
N GLU A 46 -7.65 -16.56 11.46
CA GLU A 46 -8.20 -17.60 12.34
C GLU A 46 -7.14 -18.23 13.25
N THR A 47 -5.90 -17.75 13.17
CA THR A 47 -4.86 -18.16 14.13
C THR A 47 -5.19 -17.66 15.55
N PRO A 48 -4.79 -18.38 16.61
CA PRO A 48 -5.04 -17.95 17.99
C PRO A 48 -4.52 -16.54 18.31
N ALA A 49 -3.37 -16.17 17.74
CA ALA A 49 -2.80 -14.83 17.89
C ALA A 49 -3.70 -13.76 17.24
N MET A 50 -4.20 -14.00 16.02
CA MET A 50 -5.10 -13.07 15.34
C MET A 50 -6.44 -12.97 16.05
N GLU A 51 -7.04 -14.07 16.48
CA GLU A 51 -8.29 -14.07 17.26
C GLU A 51 -8.14 -13.29 18.57
N ALA A 52 -7.01 -13.45 19.28
CA ALA A 52 -6.71 -12.68 20.48
C ALA A 52 -6.61 -11.18 20.21
N ALA A 53 -5.93 -10.79 19.13
CA ALA A 53 -5.81 -9.39 18.71
C ALA A 53 -7.16 -8.79 18.29
N ILE A 54 -7.96 -9.51 17.51
CA ILE A 54 -9.31 -9.13 17.09
C ILE A 54 -10.22 -8.94 18.31
N GLY A 55 -10.21 -9.91 19.23
CA GLY A 55 -10.99 -9.83 20.46
C GLY A 55 -10.56 -8.64 21.34
N TRP A 56 -9.26 -8.35 21.41
CA TRP A 56 -8.76 -7.17 22.12
C TRP A 56 -9.23 -5.87 21.47
N LEU A 57 -9.16 -5.75 20.14
CA LEU A 57 -9.66 -4.58 19.40
C LEU A 57 -11.14 -4.32 19.70
N GLY A 58 -11.97 -5.36 19.66
CA GLY A 58 -13.40 -5.26 20.00
C GLY A 58 -13.63 -4.78 21.44
N ARG A 59 -12.90 -5.34 22.41
CA ARG A 59 -13.02 -4.94 23.84
C ARG A 59 -12.52 -3.52 24.11
N LYS A 60 -11.55 -3.03 23.34
CA LYS A 60 -10.92 -1.72 23.54
C LYS A 60 -11.48 -0.62 22.66
N ALA A 61 -12.43 -0.91 21.78
CA ALA A 61 -12.98 0.03 20.81
C ALA A 61 -13.37 1.39 21.43
N SER A 62 -14.00 1.41 22.61
CA SER A 62 -14.41 2.66 23.28
C SER A 62 -13.25 3.53 23.79
N CYS A 63 -12.05 2.98 23.95
CA CYS A 63 -10.85 3.72 24.34
C CYS A 63 -10.07 4.26 23.14
N ILE A 64 -10.36 3.77 21.93
CA ILE A 64 -9.60 4.09 20.73
C ILE A 64 -10.18 5.37 20.12
N GLY A 65 -9.34 6.39 20.02
CA GLY A 65 -9.68 7.67 19.40
C GLY A 65 -9.38 7.72 17.90
N ARG A 66 -8.44 6.90 17.44
CA ARG A 66 -8.10 6.74 16.02
C ARG A 66 -7.67 5.32 15.70
N TYR A 67 -8.20 4.80 14.61
CA TYR A 67 -7.83 3.53 14.02
C TYR A 67 -6.98 3.79 12.79
N ILE A 68 -5.76 3.27 12.77
CA ILE A 68 -4.83 3.47 11.67
C ILE A 68 -4.39 2.09 11.17
N SER A 69 -4.61 1.78 9.90
CA SER A 69 -4.09 0.55 9.30
C SER A 69 -3.12 0.85 8.18
N ILE A 70 -2.10 -0.01 8.09
CA ILE A 70 -1.10 0.02 7.03
C ILE A 70 -1.20 -1.29 6.25
N PHE A 71 -1.24 -1.21 4.92
CA PHE A 71 -1.22 -2.39 4.05
C PHE A 71 -2.41 -3.33 4.38
N ALA A 72 -2.17 -4.64 4.45
CA ALA A 72 -3.15 -5.65 4.85
C ALA A 72 -3.57 -5.60 6.33
N GLY A 73 -3.04 -4.67 7.14
CA GLY A 73 -3.48 -4.47 8.53
C GLY A 73 -4.96 -4.08 8.66
N THR A 74 -5.56 -3.53 7.60
CA THR A 74 -7.00 -3.18 7.58
C THR A 74 -7.88 -4.38 7.89
N LEU A 75 -7.48 -5.60 7.48
CA LEU A 75 -8.29 -6.81 7.66
C LEU A 75 -8.53 -7.18 9.13
N LEU A 76 -7.62 -6.81 10.04
CA LEU A 76 -7.83 -7.00 11.49
C LEU A 76 -9.00 -6.17 12.00
N PHE A 77 -9.08 -4.90 11.59
CA PHE A 77 -10.19 -4.02 12.00
C PHE A 77 -11.52 -4.44 11.37
N VAL A 78 -11.47 -4.91 10.12
CA VAL A 78 -12.66 -5.46 9.44
C VAL A 78 -13.20 -6.67 10.20
N LYS A 79 -12.35 -7.64 10.54
CA LYS A 79 -12.76 -8.83 11.28
C LYS A 79 -13.21 -8.51 12.71
N ALA A 80 -12.73 -7.42 13.29
CA ALA A 80 -13.21 -6.89 14.57
C ALA A 80 -14.57 -6.15 14.47
N GLY A 81 -15.17 -6.04 13.28
CA GLY A 81 -16.47 -5.40 13.06
C GLY A 81 -16.44 -3.87 13.07
N LEU A 82 -15.26 -3.26 12.86
CA LEU A 82 -15.05 -1.81 13.01
C LEU A 82 -15.24 -1.00 11.72
N LEU A 83 -15.57 -1.66 10.60
CA LEU A 83 -15.65 -1.05 9.26
C LEU A 83 -17.00 -1.14 8.54
N ALA A 84 -18.06 -1.59 9.22
CA ALA A 84 -19.39 -1.61 8.63
C ALA A 84 -19.82 -0.22 8.14
N GLY A 85 -20.13 -0.09 6.85
CA GLY A 85 -20.57 1.16 6.20
C GLY A 85 -19.48 2.23 5.96
N ARG A 86 -18.23 1.96 6.34
CA ARG A 86 -17.14 2.94 6.34
C ARG A 86 -16.27 2.87 5.09
N ALA A 87 -15.76 4.02 4.66
CA ALA A 87 -14.77 4.10 3.59
C ALA A 87 -13.38 3.69 4.10
N CYS A 88 -12.77 2.73 3.40
CA CYS A 88 -11.44 2.23 3.74
C CYS A 88 -10.71 1.72 2.49
N THR A 89 -9.40 1.52 2.61
CA THR A 89 -8.59 0.85 1.60
C THR A 89 -7.66 -0.17 2.27
N THR A 90 -7.03 -1.01 1.47
CA THR A 90 -6.03 -1.99 1.91
C THR A 90 -5.09 -2.26 0.75
N HIS A 91 -4.10 -3.13 0.96
CA HIS A 91 -3.26 -3.57 -0.14
C HIS A 91 -4.10 -4.16 -1.28
N HIS A 92 -3.73 -3.83 -2.52
CA HIS A 92 -4.54 -4.13 -3.69
C HIS A 92 -4.90 -5.62 -3.86
N MET A 93 -4.03 -6.52 -3.42
CA MET A 93 -4.29 -7.98 -3.46
C MET A 93 -5.40 -8.42 -2.50
N HIS A 94 -5.73 -7.61 -1.49
CA HIS A 94 -6.69 -7.95 -0.44
C HIS A 94 -7.94 -7.08 -0.46
N LEU A 95 -8.18 -6.29 -1.52
CA LEU A 95 -9.41 -5.49 -1.65
C LEU A 95 -10.65 -6.39 -1.69
N ASP A 96 -10.59 -7.46 -2.48
CA ASP A 96 -11.67 -8.44 -2.60
C ASP A 96 -11.87 -9.20 -1.28
N GLU A 97 -10.77 -9.63 -0.65
CA GLU A 97 -10.81 -10.30 0.66
C GLU A 97 -11.44 -9.40 1.75
N LEU A 98 -11.11 -8.11 1.75
CA LEU A 98 -11.73 -7.14 2.64
C LEU A 98 -13.25 -7.07 2.39
N GLN A 99 -13.65 -6.92 1.12
CA GLN A 99 -15.04 -6.81 0.71
C GLN A 99 -15.85 -8.09 1.02
N GLU A 100 -15.23 -9.26 0.93
CA GLU A 100 -15.81 -10.55 1.32
C GLU A 100 -16.11 -10.61 2.82
N ILE A 101 -15.20 -10.13 3.67
CA ILE A 101 -15.38 -10.19 5.13
C ILE A 101 -16.44 -9.18 5.59
N GLU A 102 -16.47 -7.98 5.03
CA GLU A 102 -17.47 -6.94 5.36
C GLU A 102 -18.09 -6.36 4.08
N PRO A 103 -19.20 -6.96 3.59
CA PRO A 103 -19.89 -6.52 2.37
C PRO A 103 -20.41 -5.08 2.43
N THR A 104 -20.59 -4.50 3.61
CA THR A 104 -21.09 -3.12 3.74
C THR A 104 -19.99 -2.06 3.76
N ALA A 105 -18.71 -2.45 3.87
CA ALA A 105 -17.60 -1.53 3.79
C ALA A 105 -17.52 -0.88 2.40
N LYS A 106 -17.21 0.41 2.35
CA LYS A 106 -17.01 1.16 1.10
C LYS A 106 -15.53 1.06 0.71
N VAL A 107 -15.17 -0.04 0.04
CA VAL A 107 -13.79 -0.32 -0.33
C VAL A 107 -13.34 0.61 -1.46
N LEU A 108 -12.38 1.49 -1.15
CA LEU A 108 -11.80 2.42 -2.10
C LEU A 108 -10.58 1.76 -2.78
N ALA A 109 -10.79 1.29 -4.00
CA ALA A 109 -9.71 0.80 -4.85
C ALA A 109 -8.87 1.95 -5.41
N ASN A 110 -7.60 1.67 -5.73
CA ASN A 110 -6.66 2.61 -6.34
C ASN A 110 -6.57 3.96 -5.60
N ARG A 111 -6.42 3.91 -4.28
CA ARG A 111 -6.15 5.06 -3.41
C ARG A 111 -4.94 4.78 -2.54
N LEU A 112 -4.04 5.75 -2.38
CA LEU A 112 -2.90 5.61 -1.46
C LEU A 112 -3.39 5.38 -0.03
N PHE A 113 -4.33 6.19 0.41
CA PHE A 113 -4.98 6.02 1.70
C PHE A 113 -6.41 6.55 1.68
N ALA A 114 -7.22 6.06 2.61
CA ALA A 114 -8.60 6.46 2.84
C ALA A 114 -8.75 7.01 4.27
N VAL A 115 -9.62 8.01 4.41
CA VAL A 115 -9.96 8.64 5.69
C VAL A 115 -11.47 8.67 5.81
N ASP A 116 -12.00 8.11 6.89
CA ASP A 116 -13.42 8.17 7.25
C ASP A 116 -13.56 8.38 8.76
N GLY A 117 -13.84 9.61 9.18
CA GLY A 117 -13.94 9.97 10.60
C GLY A 117 -12.65 9.68 11.36
N ASP A 118 -12.71 8.74 12.32
CA ASP A 118 -11.58 8.31 13.14
C ASP A 118 -10.76 7.15 12.55
N PHE A 119 -11.11 6.67 11.34
CA PHE A 119 -10.43 5.55 10.70
C PHE A 119 -9.62 5.97 9.48
N TYR A 120 -8.39 5.50 9.45
CA TYR A 120 -7.37 5.84 8.50
C TYR A 120 -6.75 4.54 7.99
N SER A 121 -6.69 4.34 6.68
CA SER A 121 -6.12 3.11 6.11
C SER A 121 -5.27 3.41 4.89
N SER A 122 -4.12 2.74 4.75
CA SER A 122 -3.25 2.88 3.58
C SER A 122 -3.15 1.58 2.78
N ALA A 123 -3.01 1.71 1.45
CA ALA A 123 -2.88 0.59 0.53
C ALA A 123 -1.47 -0.02 0.49
N GLY A 124 -0.50 0.59 1.18
CA GLY A 124 0.93 0.35 0.96
C GLY A 124 1.77 0.74 2.16
N VAL A 125 2.95 0.14 2.31
CA VAL A 125 3.93 0.56 3.33
C VAL A 125 4.35 2.02 3.07
N THR A 126 4.70 2.36 1.82
CA THR A 126 5.07 3.75 1.47
C THR A 126 3.87 4.69 1.50
N ALA A 127 2.68 4.22 1.11
CA ALA A 127 1.43 4.97 1.29
C ALA A 127 1.10 5.24 2.77
N GLY A 128 1.59 4.37 3.67
CA GLY A 128 1.54 4.58 5.12
C GLY A 128 2.32 5.82 5.56
N ILE A 129 3.44 6.12 4.89
CA ILE A 129 4.22 7.34 5.16
C ILE A 129 3.41 8.58 4.76
N ASP A 130 2.77 8.56 3.59
CA ASP A 130 1.88 9.64 3.16
C ASP A 130 0.72 9.84 4.15
N LEU A 131 0.12 8.75 4.62
CA LEU A 131 -0.96 8.79 5.62
C LEU A 131 -0.49 9.38 6.96
N VAL A 132 0.69 8.99 7.45
CA VAL A 132 1.22 9.53 8.71
C VAL A 132 1.59 11.00 8.56
N LEU A 133 2.14 11.43 7.43
CA LEU A 133 2.37 12.85 7.15
C LEU A 133 1.06 13.65 7.08
N TYR A 134 0.01 13.07 6.51
CA TYR A 134 -1.33 13.65 6.55
C TYR A 134 -1.83 13.82 7.99
N LEU A 135 -1.67 12.81 8.84
CA LEU A 135 -2.03 12.89 10.27
C LEU A 135 -1.21 13.94 11.02
N ILE A 136 0.11 14.00 10.81
CA ILE A 136 0.98 15.04 11.39
C ILE A 136 0.52 16.43 10.96
N GLN A 137 0.11 16.60 9.70
CA GLN A 137 -0.41 17.87 9.23
C GLN A 137 -1.72 18.27 9.95
N GLN A 138 -2.61 17.31 10.22
CA GLN A 138 -3.85 17.57 10.96
C GLN A 138 -3.57 17.97 12.41
N GLU A 139 -2.62 17.30 13.08
CA GLU A 139 -2.32 17.55 14.50
C GLU A 139 -1.41 18.75 14.74
N CYS A 140 -0.38 18.90 13.92
CA CYS A 140 0.75 19.81 14.15
C CYS A 140 0.85 20.91 13.08
N GLY A 141 -0.07 20.93 12.12
CA GLY A 141 -0.10 21.89 11.02
C GLY A 141 0.86 21.56 9.88
N ALA A 142 0.66 22.26 8.76
CA ALA A 142 1.35 21.97 7.51
C ALA A 142 2.88 22.11 7.59
N ASN A 143 3.39 23.05 8.39
CA ASN A 143 4.83 23.29 8.52
C ASN A 143 5.56 22.11 9.16
N CYS A 144 5.00 21.51 10.22
CA CYS A 144 5.58 20.35 10.87
C CYS A 144 5.66 19.16 9.90
N ALA A 145 4.57 18.88 9.19
CA ALA A 145 4.56 17.84 8.16
C ALA A 145 5.55 18.14 7.00
N SER A 146 5.76 19.41 6.63
CA SER A 146 6.79 19.80 5.64
C SER A 146 8.19 19.44 6.10
N GLN A 147 8.52 19.80 7.33
CA GLN A 147 9.85 19.57 7.88
C GLN A 147 10.14 18.08 7.96
N GLU A 148 9.15 17.28 8.36
CA GLU A 148 9.36 15.84 8.48
C GLU A 148 9.43 15.12 7.14
N ALA A 149 8.67 15.56 6.14
CA ALA A 149 8.85 15.09 4.78
C ALA A 149 10.27 15.40 4.25
N LEU A 150 10.81 16.58 4.56
CA LEU A 150 12.18 16.97 4.17
C LEU A 150 13.24 16.15 4.92
N HIS A 151 13.06 15.90 6.22
CA HIS A 151 13.97 15.05 7.00
C HIS A 151 14.04 13.61 6.46
N MET A 152 12.91 13.09 5.95
CA MET A 152 12.85 11.79 5.28
C MET A 152 13.30 11.83 3.81
N VAL A 153 13.70 13.00 3.28
CA VAL A 153 14.13 13.20 1.89
C VAL A 153 13.04 12.79 0.87
N LEU A 154 11.78 13.04 1.21
CA LEU A 154 10.66 12.78 0.32
C LEU A 154 10.54 13.88 -0.73
N PHE A 155 10.67 13.49 -2.00
CA PHE A 155 10.63 14.41 -3.14
C PHE A 155 9.24 15.04 -3.38
N SER A 156 8.17 14.30 -3.08
CA SER A 156 6.80 14.74 -3.33
C SER A 156 5.87 14.29 -2.21
N ARG A 157 4.86 15.11 -1.90
CA ARG A 157 3.76 14.70 -1.02
C ARG A 157 2.63 14.16 -1.86
N ARG A 158 2.10 13.03 -1.42
CA ARG A 158 0.91 12.43 -2.03
C ARG A 158 -0.25 12.49 -1.04
N GLY A 159 -1.45 12.69 -1.54
CA GLY A 159 -2.68 12.86 -0.79
C GLY A 159 -3.64 11.67 -0.95
N PRO A 160 -4.83 11.75 -0.30
CA PRO A 160 -5.81 10.65 -0.32
C PRO A 160 -6.38 10.40 -1.71
N ASN A 161 -6.38 11.41 -2.58
CA ASN A 161 -6.90 11.29 -3.95
C ASN A 161 -5.86 10.75 -4.94
N ASP A 162 -4.60 10.59 -4.53
CA ASP A 162 -3.58 10.05 -5.42
C ASP A 162 -3.75 8.52 -5.59
N PRO A 163 -3.53 8.01 -6.81
CA PRO A 163 -3.67 6.60 -7.10
C PRO A 163 -2.58 5.79 -6.39
N SER A 164 -2.95 4.68 -5.75
CA SER A 164 -1.97 3.75 -5.16
C SER A 164 -1.24 2.92 -6.19
N GLN A 165 -1.89 2.64 -7.32
CA GLN A 165 -1.26 2.02 -8.48
C GLN A 165 -1.00 3.10 -9.52
N SER A 166 0.28 3.38 -9.73
CA SER A 166 0.72 4.24 -10.81
C SER A 166 0.93 3.39 -12.06
N PRO A 167 0.28 3.71 -13.20
CA PRO A 167 0.57 3.06 -14.48
C PRO A 167 2.06 3.11 -14.85
N TRP A 168 2.77 4.11 -14.31
CA TRP A 168 4.22 4.28 -14.45
C TRP A 168 5.05 3.24 -13.70
N LEU A 169 4.46 2.53 -12.74
CA LEU A 169 5.11 1.49 -11.94
C LEU A 169 4.68 0.07 -12.32
N GLU A 170 3.56 -0.09 -13.05
CA GLU A 170 3.09 -1.38 -13.52
C GLU A 170 4.11 -2.09 -14.42
N ASN A 171 4.15 -3.42 -14.37
CA ASN A 171 4.98 -4.27 -15.22
C ASN A 171 6.51 -4.04 -15.11
N ARG A 172 6.96 -3.36 -14.04
CA ARG A 172 8.38 -3.07 -13.78
C ARG A 172 9.01 -3.94 -12.69
N ASN A 173 8.24 -4.86 -12.09
CA ASN A 173 8.73 -5.74 -11.03
C ASN A 173 9.54 -6.93 -11.58
N HIS A 174 10.66 -6.63 -12.27
CA HIS A 174 11.60 -7.60 -12.82
C HIS A 174 13.03 -7.03 -12.81
N PHE A 175 14.05 -7.88 -12.95
CA PHE A 175 15.45 -7.45 -12.90
C PHE A 175 16.10 -7.20 -14.27
N HIS A 176 15.35 -7.33 -15.37
CA HIS A 176 15.97 -7.26 -16.71
C HIS A 176 16.30 -5.82 -17.14
N GLN A 177 17.57 -5.43 -17.06
CA GLN A 177 18.03 -4.05 -17.32
C GLN A 177 17.68 -3.53 -18.71
N SER A 178 17.78 -4.35 -19.77
CA SER A 178 17.39 -3.90 -21.12
C SER A 178 15.90 -3.61 -21.25
N VAL A 179 15.05 -4.27 -20.47
CA VAL A 179 13.61 -3.99 -20.45
C VAL A 179 13.36 -2.70 -19.68
N HIS A 180 14.03 -2.49 -18.54
CA HIS A 180 13.99 -1.21 -17.82
C HIS A 180 14.41 -0.03 -18.70
N ARG A 181 15.51 -0.13 -19.46
CA ARG A 181 15.93 0.94 -20.40
C ARG A 181 14.84 1.31 -21.40
N VAL A 182 14.13 0.31 -21.92
CA VAL A 182 13.02 0.52 -22.86
C VAL A 182 11.83 1.16 -22.14
N GLN A 183 11.47 0.68 -20.95
CA GLN A 183 10.40 1.27 -20.14
C GLN A 183 10.70 2.72 -19.79
N ASP A 184 11.93 3.04 -19.37
CA ASP A 184 12.38 4.40 -19.05
C ASP A 184 12.29 5.32 -20.26
N ALA A 185 12.78 4.86 -21.42
CA ALA A 185 12.68 5.64 -22.66
C ALA A 185 11.22 5.94 -23.05
N ILE A 186 10.34 4.95 -22.93
CA ILE A 186 8.90 5.12 -23.18
C ILE A 186 8.30 6.10 -22.16
N GLN A 187 8.67 6.01 -20.88
CA GLN A 187 8.12 6.89 -19.83
C GLN A 187 8.54 8.35 -20.00
N VAL A 188 9.76 8.60 -20.47
CA VAL A 188 10.22 9.97 -20.74
C VAL A 188 9.37 10.65 -21.82
N ASP A 189 8.93 9.91 -22.83
CA ASP A 189 8.07 10.42 -23.89
C ASP A 189 7.07 9.35 -24.38
N PRO A 190 5.94 9.15 -23.66
CA PRO A 190 4.98 8.13 -24.06
C PRO A 190 4.20 8.52 -25.31
N ALA A 191 4.12 9.81 -25.63
CA ALA A 191 3.40 10.33 -26.78
C ALA A 191 4.15 10.08 -28.10
N ARG A 192 5.48 9.95 -28.06
CA ARG A 192 6.31 9.62 -29.23
C ARG A 192 5.82 8.36 -29.95
N ASN A 193 5.90 8.39 -31.27
CA ASN A 193 5.68 7.22 -32.13
C ASN A 193 6.87 6.26 -32.06
N TRP A 194 6.88 5.41 -31.04
CA TRP A 194 7.85 4.35 -30.86
C TRP A 194 7.64 3.23 -31.88
N SER A 195 8.65 2.95 -32.71
CA SER A 195 8.70 1.74 -33.54
C SER A 195 9.43 0.63 -32.79
N LEU A 196 9.18 -0.63 -33.16
CA LEU A 196 9.87 -1.76 -32.53
C LEU A 196 11.39 -1.68 -32.73
N GLU A 197 11.84 -1.19 -33.88
CA GLU A 197 13.25 -0.99 -34.22
C GLU A 197 13.88 0.07 -33.31
N SER A 198 13.19 1.18 -33.07
CA SER A 198 13.68 2.23 -32.17
C SER A 198 13.81 1.75 -30.72
N LEU A 199 12.87 0.92 -30.25
CA LEU A 199 12.93 0.32 -28.92
C LEU A 199 14.02 -0.76 -28.82
N ALA A 200 14.21 -1.54 -29.89
CA ALA A 200 15.26 -2.56 -29.95
C ALA A 200 16.66 -1.93 -29.92
N ALA A 201 16.84 -0.77 -30.55
CA ALA A 201 18.07 0.01 -30.45
C ALA A 201 18.34 0.48 -29.01
N VAL A 202 17.32 0.97 -28.28
CA VAL A 202 17.43 1.34 -26.85
C VAL A 202 17.81 0.12 -25.99
N ALA A 203 17.21 -1.04 -26.27
CA ALA A 203 17.51 -2.29 -25.57
C ALA A 203 18.88 -2.89 -25.94
N GLN A 204 19.53 -2.40 -27.00
CA GLN A 204 20.74 -2.95 -27.61
C GLN A 204 20.58 -4.42 -28.02
N CYS A 205 19.45 -4.77 -28.63
CA CYS A 205 19.17 -6.13 -29.10
C CYS A 205 18.38 -6.13 -30.40
N SER A 206 18.11 -7.31 -30.96
CA SER A 206 17.27 -7.42 -32.15
C SER A 206 15.78 -7.23 -31.82
N PRO A 207 14.95 -6.75 -32.76
CA PRO A 207 13.50 -6.61 -32.57
C PRO A 207 12.81 -7.88 -32.06
N ARG A 208 13.17 -9.04 -32.62
CA ARG A 208 12.63 -10.34 -32.20
C ARG A 208 13.03 -10.69 -30.76
N HIS A 209 14.28 -10.42 -30.40
CA HIS A 209 14.74 -10.66 -29.03
C HIS A 209 14.03 -9.73 -28.05
N LEU A 210 13.86 -8.45 -28.39
CA LEU A 210 13.12 -7.50 -27.55
C LEU A 210 11.69 -7.96 -27.29
N VAL A 211 10.93 -8.35 -28.32
CA VAL A 211 9.54 -8.78 -28.13
C VAL A 211 9.44 -9.93 -27.14
N ARG A 212 10.27 -10.95 -27.32
CA ARG A 212 10.32 -12.12 -26.44
C ARG A 212 10.69 -11.70 -25.02
N LEU A 213 11.77 -10.94 -24.89
CA LEU A 213 12.33 -10.52 -23.61
C LEU A 213 11.37 -9.63 -22.80
N PHE A 214 10.71 -8.69 -23.47
CA PHE A 214 9.75 -7.78 -22.87
C PHE A 214 8.52 -8.56 -22.40
N LYS A 215 8.03 -9.53 -23.19
CA LYS A 215 6.89 -10.37 -22.80
C LYS A 215 7.25 -11.29 -21.62
N GLU A 216 8.43 -11.91 -21.64
CA GLU A 216 8.91 -12.78 -20.55
C GLU A 216 9.15 -12.02 -19.25
N SER A 217 9.75 -10.82 -19.31
CA SER A 217 10.12 -10.06 -18.11
C SER A 217 8.96 -9.24 -17.55
N ALA A 218 8.22 -8.54 -18.42
CA ALA A 218 7.20 -7.57 -18.03
C ALA A 218 5.77 -8.14 -18.11
N GLY A 219 5.57 -9.32 -18.71
CA GLY A 219 4.25 -9.98 -18.85
C GLY A 219 3.33 -9.36 -19.91
N VAL A 220 3.70 -8.21 -20.48
CA VAL A 220 2.93 -7.46 -21.49
C VAL A 220 3.78 -7.24 -22.75
N THR A 221 3.16 -6.83 -23.85
CA THR A 221 3.86 -6.37 -25.04
C THR A 221 4.28 -4.91 -24.89
N THR A 222 5.28 -4.47 -25.66
CA THR A 222 5.69 -3.05 -25.71
C THR A 222 4.53 -2.14 -26.11
N ARG A 223 3.67 -2.59 -27.03
CA ARG A 223 2.49 -1.84 -27.49
C ARG A 223 1.44 -1.66 -26.39
N GLU A 224 1.12 -2.72 -25.66
CA GLU A 224 0.21 -2.66 -24.50
C GLU A 224 0.75 -1.70 -23.43
N TYR A 225 2.06 -1.78 -23.15
CA TYR A 225 2.72 -0.90 -22.18
C TYR A 225 2.63 0.58 -22.57
N ILE A 226 2.97 0.93 -23.82
CA ILE A 226 2.85 2.31 -24.34
C ILE A 226 1.40 2.79 -24.27
N HIS A 227 0.45 1.93 -24.65
CA HIS A 227 -0.96 2.27 -24.67
C HIS A 227 -1.47 2.63 -23.26
N LYS A 228 -1.12 1.83 -22.25
CA LYS A 228 -1.47 2.11 -20.84
C LYS A 228 -0.94 3.48 -20.39
N LEU A 229 0.32 3.80 -20.67
CA LEU A 229 0.91 5.08 -20.28
C LEU A 229 0.25 6.27 -21.01
N ARG A 230 -0.12 6.10 -22.29
CA ARG A 230 -0.85 7.14 -23.03
C ARG A 230 -2.26 7.38 -22.48
N LEU A 231 -2.95 6.33 -22.04
CA LEU A 231 -4.23 6.48 -21.36
C LEU A 231 -4.06 7.23 -20.04
N ALA A 232 -3.01 6.92 -19.28
CA ALA A 232 -2.70 7.59 -18.02
C ALA A 232 -2.35 9.09 -18.20
N LEU A 233 -1.79 9.49 -19.34
CA LEU A 233 -1.54 10.90 -19.67
C LEU A 233 -2.80 11.68 -20.06
N ALA A 234 -3.85 10.99 -20.50
CA ALA A 234 -5.08 11.59 -21.01
C ALA A 234 -6.17 11.75 -19.92
N MET A 235 -5.89 11.29 -18.70
CA MET A 235 -6.75 11.38 -17.52
C MET A 235 -6.24 12.47 -16.58
#